data_AF-A0A8H2VU39-F1
#
_entry.id   AF-A0A8H2VU39-F1
#
_cell.length_a   1.000
_cell.length_b   1.000
_cell.length_c   1.000
_cell.angle_alpha   90.00
_cell.angle_beta   90.00
_cell.angle_gamma   90.00
#
_symmetry.space_group_name_H-M   'P 1'
#
loop_
_entity.id
_entity.type
_entity.pdbx_description
1 polymer ?
#
loop_
_entity_poly.entity_id
_entity_poly.type
_entity_poly.pdbx_seq_one_letter_code
_entity_poly.pdbx_strand_id
1 'polypeptide(L)'
;MEGGNFEFLLQILEDYGIPFDRNTIKSDYSRNPAAVEAWISKYLGPETLLTKDEVALYEVLSQSEDADKIANSQDLSSICDLTDEQLYTAIEELQRSTTAIEQQSEALRLQQNALALLVKSNKKVGAARTEADAKQLQKWEAETSQANSAVEELSQNLMYQLSDLEQQNKISQSSARQTVDGILKADDKLLTSLQKLGEELDPGSSEDHDTIARIRDLCARYIKHTVDGVRTKLDRIYLEALNNPVGTDSQNTNKQEVADLQEELESLYSEVLPVAQMSAEQQYLEPALREIALKGNSGQDRAYQALKYMQECLNFLIKRTEIYAAHMEEYQCHQMATKFAIDTGKKELQYQEAPQPSKSVTRQRQNSQAQVQFRNNRRRSSMFEEMDAESQLLRNLGITLPNDSDADDAQTEFLDSCLRERIEKLKSHAANLESTTETTISSHVHNADYTMKLLYNALQADSVYGEVQLLDPDIVSSFNTFEEEIKNLQENLEAVNLQRLQLKNVHKEQLIKRWSR
;
A
#
# COMPACT_ATOMS: atom_id res chain seq x y z
N MET A 1 -69.60 -43.52 15.21
CA MET A 1 -69.79 -44.60 14.21
C MET A 1 -70.35 -45.81 14.95
N GLU A 2 -71.61 -45.75 15.36
CA GLU A 2 -72.23 -46.71 16.32
C GLU A 2 -73.33 -47.58 15.67
N GLY A 3 -73.52 -47.47 14.35
CA GLY A 3 -74.58 -48.18 13.61
C GLY A 3 -74.13 -49.42 12.84
N GLY A 4 -72.83 -49.61 12.62
CA GLY A 4 -72.31 -50.66 11.72
C GLY A 4 -72.43 -52.09 12.27
N ASN A 5 -72.18 -52.28 13.58
CA ASN A 5 -72.22 -53.61 14.20
C ASN A 5 -73.63 -54.16 14.36
N PHE A 6 -74.62 -53.29 14.54
CA PHE A 6 -76.03 -53.69 14.65
C PHE A 6 -76.62 -54.13 13.30
N GLU A 7 -76.30 -53.42 12.22
CA GLU A 7 -76.69 -53.83 10.87
C GLU A 7 -75.98 -55.13 10.44
N PHE A 8 -74.70 -55.29 10.82
CA PHE A 8 -73.95 -56.52 10.58
C PHE A 8 -74.57 -57.76 11.27
N LEU A 9 -75.01 -57.62 12.53
CA LEU A 9 -75.71 -58.69 13.24
C LEU A 9 -77.02 -59.09 12.54
N LEU A 10 -77.81 -58.10 12.11
CA LEU A 10 -79.09 -58.37 11.42
C LEU A 10 -78.86 -59.05 10.06
N GLN A 11 -77.84 -58.63 9.32
CA GLN A 11 -77.48 -59.23 8.03
C GLN A 11 -77.02 -60.68 8.18
N ILE A 12 -76.21 -60.99 9.21
CA ILE A 12 -75.79 -62.36 9.51
C ILE A 12 -77.00 -63.24 9.87
N LEU A 13 -77.89 -62.78 10.75
CA LEU A 13 -79.06 -63.58 11.14
C LEU A 13 -80.00 -63.87 9.96
N GLU A 14 -80.11 -62.94 9.02
CA GLU A 14 -80.86 -63.12 7.77
C GLU A 14 -80.14 -64.07 6.80
N ASP A 15 -78.81 -63.97 6.66
CA ASP A 15 -77.99 -64.83 5.80
C ASP A 15 -77.98 -66.30 6.25
N TYR A 16 -78.09 -66.58 7.55
CA TYR A 16 -78.14 -67.94 8.11
C TYR A 16 -79.57 -68.42 8.43
N GLY A 17 -80.62 -67.67 8.01
CA GLY A 17 -82.01 -68.12 8.05
C GLY A 17 -82.61 -68.28 9.45
N ILE A 18 -82.10 -67.59 10.46
CA ILE A 18 -82.59 -67.68 11.84
C ILE A 18 -83.78 -66.71 12.01
N PRO A 19 -84.98 -67.17 12.40
CA PRO A 19 -86.13 -66.27 12.56
C PRO A 19 -85.93 -65.36 13.78
N PHE A 20 -85.97 -64.05 13.58
CA PHE A 20 -85.80 -63.07 14.66
C PHE A 20 -86.85 -61.94 14.62
N ASP A 21 -87.19 -61.40 15.80
CA ASP A 21 -88.02 -60.18 15.92
C ASP A 21 -87.10 -58.95 16.00
N ARG A 22 -87.16 -58.11 14.97
CA ARG A 22 -86.30 -56.93 14.84
C ARG A 22 -86.50 -55.91 15.96
N ASN A 23 -87.69 -55.87 16.56
CA ASN A 23 -88.02 -54.86 17.56
C ASN A 23 -87.44 -55.20 18.95
N THR A 24 -87.33 -56.49 19.28
CA THR A 24 -86.77 -56.95 20.57
C THR A 24 -85.25 -56.78 20.60
N ILE A 25 -84.55 -57.17 19.54
CA ILE A 25 -83.08 -57.04 19.42
C ILE A 25 -82.67 -55.56 19.44
N LYS A 26 -83.46 -54.67 18.82
CA LYS A 26 -83.22 -53.22 18.87
C LYS A 26 -83.38 -52.65 20.29
N SER A 27 -84.35 -53.16 21.06
CA SER A 27 -84.55 -52.73 22.45
C SER A 27 -83.43 -53.21 23.38
N ASP A 28 -82.89 -54.41 23.17
CA ASP A 28 -81.78 -54.95 23.97
C ASP A 28 -80.43 -54.32 23.60
N TYR A 29 -80.20 -54.03 22.31
CA TYR A 29 -79.01 -53.27 21.86
C TYR A 29 -78.98 -51.87 22.47
N SER A 30 -80.14 -51.20 22.53
CA SER A 30 -80.25 -49.87 23.15
C SER A 30 -80.03 -49.90 24.67
N ARG A 31 -80.22 -51.06 25.32
CA ARG A 31 -80.07 -51.23 26.76
C ARG A 31 -78.62 -51.47 27.19
N ASN A 32 -77.80 -52.13 26.37
CA ASN A 32 -76.40 -52.37 26.70
C ASN A 32 -75.49 -52.57 25.46
N PRO A 33 -75.13 -51.49 24.74
CA PRO A 33 -74.47 -51.60 23.42
C PRO A 33 -73.07 -52.22 23.51
N ALA A 34 -72.24 -51.84 24.50
CA ALA A 34 -70.87 -52.33 24.62
C ALA A 34 -70.78 -53.85 24.92
N ALA A 35 -71.73 -54.40 25.67
CA ALA A 35 -71.78 -55.84 25.95
C ALA A 35 -72.19 -56.64 24.70
N VAL A 36 -73.11 -56.10 23.90
CA VAL A 36 -73.55 -56.72 22.66
C VAL A 36 -72.46 -56.62 21.58
N GLU A 37 -71.73 -55.51 21.48
CA GLU A 37 -70.59 -55.38 20.57
C GLU A 37 -69.40 -56.29 20.95
N ALA A 38 -69.11 -56.43 22.25
CA ALA A 38 -68.11 -57.39 22.73
C ALA A 38 -68.54 -58.84 22.47
N TRP A 39 -69.84 -59.15 22.52
CA TRP A 39 -70.38 -60.46 22.18
C TRP A 39 -70.32 -60.72 20.67
N ILE A 40 -70.70 -59.74 19.83
CA ILE A 40 -70.64 -59.83 18.37
C ILE A 40 -69.18 -60.05 17.92
N SER A 41 -68.24 -59.25 18.41
CA SER A 41 -66.82 -59.40 18.04
C SER A 41 -66.19 -60.72 18.51
N LYS A 42 -66.66 -61.28 19.63
CA LYS A 42 -66.14 -62.53 20.18
C LYS A 42 -66.72 -63.79 19.54
N TYR A 43 -67.99 -63.78 19.14
CA TYR A 43 -68.69 -64.98 18.65
C TYR A 43 -69.14 -64.92 17.19
N LEU A 44 -69.23 -63.73 16.58
CA LEU A 44 -69.59 -63.51 15.17
C LEU A 44 -68.40 -62.93 14.38
N GLY A 45 -67.22 -63.55 14.52
CA GLY A 45 -66.04 -63.25 13.70
C GLY A 45 -65.94 -64.16 12.47
N PRO A 46 -65.10 -63.81 11.47
CA PRO A 46 -64.88 -64.65 10.28
C PRO A 46 -64.29 -66.03 10.63
N GLU A 47 -63.63 -66.15 11.78
CA GLU A 47 -63.07 -67.40 12.29
C GLU A 47 -64.11 -68.33 12.95
N THR A 48 -65.29 -67.80 13.32
CA THR A 48 -66.35 -68.55 14.02
C THR A 48 -67.63 -68.73 13.21
N LEU A 49 -67.75 -68.05 12.06
CA LEU A 49 -68.86 -68.19 11.13
C LEU A 49 -68.41 -69.00 9.92
N LEU A 50 -69.07 -70.14 9.68
CA LEU A 50 -68.83 -70.93 8.48
C LEU A 50 -69.29 -70.14 7.25
N THR A 51 -68.39 -69.91 6.30
CA THR A 51 -68.72 -69.23 5.05
C THR A 51 -69.72 -70.03 4.21
N LYS A 52 -70.46 -69.37 3.29
CA LYS A 52 -71.51 -70.02 2.48
C LYS A 52 -71.00 -71.25 1.71
N ASP A 53 -69.75 -71.21 1.27
CA ASP A 53 -69.10 -72.34 0.59
C ASP A 53 -68.73 -73.47 1.58
N GLU A 54 -68.31 -73.14 2.80
CA GLU A 54 -68.03 -74.12 3.86
C GLU A 54 -69.30 -74.79 4.41
N VAL A 55 -70.41 -74.05 4.52
CA VAL A 55 -71.72 -74.65 4.89
C VAL A 55 -72.17 -75.61 3.79
N ALA A 56 -72.05 -75.23 2.52
CA ALA A 56 -72.39 -76.11 1.40
C ALA A 56 -71.47 -77.35 1.37
N LEU A 57 -70.16 -77.18 1.64
CA LEU A 57 -69.22 -78.29 1.75
C LEU A 57 -69.54 -79.18 2.97
N TYR A 58 -69.95 -78.63 4.10
CA TYR A 58 -70.34 -79.39 5.28
C TYR A 58 -71.67 -80.14 5.08
N GLU A 59 -72.65 -79.56 4.37
CA GLU A 59 -73.86 -80.28 3.95
C GLU A 59 -73.55 -81.44 2.99
N VAL A 60 -72.64 -81.23 2.03
CA VAL A 60 -72.20 -82.28 1.11
C VAL A 60 -71.40 -83.37 1.86
N LEU A 61 -70.53 -82.99 2.80
CA LEU A 61 -69.72 -83.92 3.59
C LEU A 61 -70.53 -84.68 4.64
N SER A 62 -71.57 -84.08 5.21
CA SER A 62 -72.51 -84.74 6.12
C SER A 62 -73.47 -85.68 5.40
N GLN A 63 -73.86 -85.37 4.15
CA GLN A 63 -74.59 -86.29 3.28
C GLN A 63 -73.71 -87.45 2.75
N SER A 64 -72.38 -87.29 2.74
CA SER A 64 -71.39 -88.29 2.29
C SER A 64 -70.79 -89.14 3.43
N GLU A 65 -71.19 -88.93 4.70
CA GLU A 65 -70.72 -89.68 5.89
C GLU A 65 -69.18 -89.64 6.12
N ASP A 66 -68.46 -88.73 5.46
CA ASP A 66 -66.99 -88.61 5.53
C ASP A 66 -66.51 -87.63 6.62
N ALA A 67 -67.38 -86.74 7.11
CA ALA A 67 -67.09 -85.86 8.24
C ALA A 67 -66.80 -86.65 9.54
N ASP A 68 -67.55 -87.73 9.78
CA ASP A 68 -67.35 -88.61 10.94
C ASP A 68 -66.07 -89.45 10.83
N LYS A 69 -65.57 -89.69 9.61
CA LYS A 69 -64.28 -90.36 9.40
C LYS A 69 -63.10 -89.44 9.68
N ILE A 70 -63.21 -88.14 9.40
CA ILE A 70 -62.14 -87.17 9.66
C ILE A 70 -62.00 -86.93 11.17
N ALA A 71 -63.11 -86.77 11.89
CA ALA A 71 -63.11 -86.62 13.35
C ALA A 71 -62.50 -87.83 14.08
N ASN A 72 -62.71 -89.05 13.54
CA ASN A 72 -62.12 -90.28 14.08
C ASN A 72 -60.70 -90.59 13.54
N SER A 73 -60.25 -89.90 12.49
CA SER A 73 -58.90 -90.06 11.91
C SER A 73 -57.84 -89.17 12.54
N GLN A 74 -58.23 -88.26 13.45
CA GLN A 74 -57.29 -87.48 14.23
C GLN A 74 -56.72 -88.34 15.35
N ASP A 75 -55.71 -89.11 14.98
CA ASP A 75 -54.94 -90.00 15.83
C ASP A 75 -54.20 -89.16 16.89
N LEU A 76 -54.88 -88.86 18.01
CA LEU A 76 -54.33 -88.16 19.17
C LEU A 76 -53.20 -88.97 19.87
N SER A 77 -52.86 -90.16 19.35
CA SER A 77 -51.76 -90.99 19.81
C SER A 77 -50.37 -90.53 19.34
N SER A 78 -50.28 -89.62 18.36
CA SER A 78 -49.02 -88.92 18.05
C SER A 78 -48.64 -87.87 19.10
N ILE A 79 -49.42 -87.76 20.17
CA ILE A 79 -49.13 -86.99 21.38
C ILE A 79 -49.00 -87.98 22.56
N CYS A 80 -48.09 -88.95 22.44
CA CYS A 80 -47.57 -89.80 23.52
C CYS A 80 -46.15 -90.22 23.13
N ASP A 81 -45.09 -90.08 23.91
CA ASP A 81 -44.90 -89.63 25.27
C ASP A 81 -43.58 -88.86 25.26
N LEU A 82 -43.56 -87.61 25.73
CA LEU A 82 -42.26 -87.02 26.04
C LEU A 82 -41.66 -87.89 27.16
N THR A 83 -40.58 -88.60 26.86
CA THR A 83 -39.83 -89.31 27.90
C THR A 83 -39.35 -88.29 28.93
N ASP A 84 -39.41 -88.65 30.22
CA ASP A 84 -39.01 -87.73 31.31
C ASP A 84 -37.61 -87.14 31.06
N GLU A 85 -36.68 -87.90 30.46
CA GLU A 85 -35.37 -87.40 30.02
C GLU A 85 -35.42 -86.30 28.95
N GLN A 86 -36.31 -86.40 27.97
CA GLN A 86 -36.53 -85.35 26.96
C GLN A 86 -37.18 -84.11 27.57
N LEU A 87 -38.07 -84.27 28.55
CA LEU A 87 -38.60 -83.15 29.32
C LEU A 87 -37.51 -82.48 30.16
N TYR A 88 -36.69 -83.25 30.87
CA TYR A 88 -35.59 -82.69 31.68
C TYR A 88 -34.56 -81.95 30.81
N THR A 89 -34.18 -82.51 29.67
CA THR A 89 -33.25 -81.85 28.73
C THR A 89 -33.86 -80.61 28.10
N ALA A 90 -35.13 -80.63 27.69
CA ALA A 90 -35.82 -79.44 27.18
C ALA A 90 -35.96 -78.35 28.27
N ILE A 91 -36.20 -78.73 29.53
CA ILE A 91 -36.24 -77.80 30.66
C ILE A 91 -34.86 -77.20 30.94
N GLU A 92 -33.80 -78.01 30.90
CA GLU A 92 -32.43 -77.54 31.12
C GLU A 92 -31.95 -76.63 29.97
N GLU A 93 -32.26 -76.97 28.73
CA GLU A 93 -32.00 -76.12 27.55
C GLU A 93 -32.80 -74.82 27.61
N LEU A 94 -34.07 -74.88 28.01
CA LEU A 94 -34.90 -73.69 28.20
C LEU A 94 -34.39 -72.82 29.34
N GLN A 95 -33.91 -73.41 30.44
CA GLN A 95 -33.25 -72.66 31.53
C GLN A 95 -31.92 -72.04 31.08
N ARG A 96 -31.09 -72.76 30.31
CA ARG A 96 -29.87 -72.20 29.69
C ARG A 96 -30.20 -71.08 28.72
N SER A 97 -31.25 -71.23 27.91
CA SER A 97 -31.70 -70.17 26.99
C SER A 97 -32.26 -68.98 27.76
N THR A 98 -33.04 -69.21 28.82
CA THR A 98 -33.63 -68.14 29.63
C THR A 98 -32.56 -67.34 30.35
N THR A 99 -31.58 -68.01 30.95
CA THR A 99 -30.42 -67.36 31.60
C THR A 99 -29.52 -66.63 30.59
N ALA A 100 -29.32 -67.19 29.39
CA ALA A 100 -28.59 -66.51 28.32
C ALA A 100 -29.33 -65.26 27.81
N ILE A 101 -30.66 -65.33 27.65
CA ILE A 101 -31.50 -64.18 27.28
C ILE A 101 -31.49 -63.13 28.38
N GLU A 102 -31.54 -63.54 29.65
CA GLU A 102 -31.49 -62.63 30.79
C GLU A 102 -30.15 -61.89 30.82
N GLN A 103 -29.02 -62.60 30.69
CA GLN A 103 -27.69 -61.99 30.57
C GLN A 103 -27.58 -61.04 29.36
N GLN A 104 -28.15 -61.41 28.20
CA GLN A 104 -28.19 -60.53 27.04
C GLN A 104 -29.06 -59.29 27.28
N SER A 105 -30.20 -59.44 27.95
CA SER A 105 -31.10 -58.34 28.27
C SER A 105 -30.46 -57.37 29.27
N GLU A 106 -29.73 -57.88 30.25
CA GLU A 106 -28.95 -57.08 31.20
C GLU A 106 -27.82 -56.34 30.49
N ALA A 107 -27.08 -57.02 29.61
CA ALA A 107 -26.01 -56.41 28.80
C ALA A 107 -26.57 -55.30 27.89
N LEU A 108 -27.70 -55.54 27.21
CA LEU A 108 -28.37 -54.52 26.39
C LEU A 108 -28.87 -53.35 27.23
N ARG A 109 -29.39 -53.59 28.43
CA ARG A 109 -29.82 -52.53 29.35
C ARG A 109 -28.64 -51.68 29.82
N LEU A 110 -27.49 -52.29 30.09
CA LEU A 110 -26.25 -51.57 30.41
C LEU A 110 -25.75 -50.75 29.20
N GLN A 111 -25.78 -51.31 27.99
CA GLN A 111 -25.41 -50.59 26.77
C GLN A 111 -26.37 -49.41 26.49
N GLN A 112 -27.68 -49.61 26.66
CA GLN A 112 -28.67 -48.56 26.50
C GLN A 112 -28.44 -47.41 27.50
N ASN A 113 -28.16 -47.73 28.76
CA ASN A 113 -27.82 -46.74 29.78
C ASN A 113 -26.53 -45.99 29.44
N ALA A 114 -25.49 -46.70 28.99
CA ALA A 114 -24.23 -46.09 28.56
C ALA A 114 -24.44 -45.14 27.37
N LEU A 115 -25.22 -45.55 26.35
CA LEU A 115 -25.57 -44.70 25.21
C LEU A 115 -26.40 -43.49 25.65
N ALA A 116 -27.37 -43.66 26.55
CA ALA A 116 -28.16 -42.56 27.08
C ALA A 116 -27.29 -41.53 27.83
N LEU A 117 -26.26 -41.98 28.55
CA LEU A 117 -25.28 -41.10 29.19
C LEU A 117 -24.40 -40.38 28.17
N LEU A 118 -23.93 -41.05 27.13
CA LEU A 118 -23.16 -40.43 26.04
C LEU A 118 -23.98 -39.40 25.26
N VAL A 119 -25.25 -39.67 24.98
CA VAL A 119 -26.13 -38.68 24.32
C VAL A 119 -26.33 -37.46 25.23
N LYS A 120 -26.52 -37.66 26.53
CA LYS A 120 -26.63 -36.55 27.49
C LYS A 120 -25.33 -35.76 27.61
N SER A 121 -24.16 -36.41 27.63
CA SER A 121 -22.87 -35.73 27.67
C SER A 121 -22.62 -34.96 26.37
N ASN A 122 -22.88 -35.56 25.21
CA ASN A 122 -22.76 -34.90 23.91
C ASN A 122 -23.68 -33.68 23.79
N LYS A 123 -24.91 -33.73 24.29
CA LYS A 123 -25.81 -32.56 24.33
C LYS A 123 -25.24 -31.43 25.20
N LYS A 124 -24.69 -31.76 26.37
CA LYS A 124 -24.03 -30.78 27.26
C LYS A 124 -22.78 -30.18 26.63
N VAL A 125 -21.93 -31.00 26.02
CA VAL A 125 -20.73 -30.57 25.31
C VAL A 125 -21.08 -29.71 24.09
N GLY A 126 -22.11 -30.09 23.34
CA GLY A 126 -22.63 -29.31 22.21
C GLY A 126 -23.13 -27.93 22.64
N ALA A 127 -23.93 -27.86 23.70
CA ALA A 127 -24.41 -26.59 24.25
C ALA A 127 -23.26 -25.71 24.76
N ALA A 128 -22.30 -26.29 25.49
CA ALA A 128 -21.11 -25.58 25.96
C ALA A 128 -20.25 -25.06 24.79
N ARG A 129 -20.13 -25.83 23.71
CA ARG A 129 -19.42 -25.42 22.49
C ARG A 129 -20.12 -24.27 21.78
N THR A 130 -21.44 -24.33 21.60
CA THR A 130 -22.19 -23.22 20.98
C THR A 130 -22.13 -21.94 21.81
N GLU A 131 -22.14 -22.05 23.15
CA GLU A 131 -21.99 -20.88 24.02
C GLU A 131 -20.57 -20.29 23.95
N ALA A 132 -19.54 -21.14 23.91
CA ALA A 132 -18.16 -20.70 23.73
C ALA A 132 -17.94 -20.02 22.37
N ASP A 133 -18.49 -20.59 21.29
CA ASP A 133 -18.42 -20.04 19.94
C ASP A 133 -19.13 -18.67 19.86
N ALA A 134 -20.32 -18.54 20.47
CA ALA A 134 -21.05 -17.27 20.53
C ALA A 134 -20.29 -16.19 21.31
N LYS A 135 -19.69 -16.53 22.46
CA LYS A 135 -18.84 -15.60 23.22
C LYS A 135 -17.60 -15.19 22.44
N GLN A 136 -16.99 -16.12 21.71
CA GLN A 136 -15.84 -15.83 20.86
C GLN A 136 -16.21 -14.89 19.71
N LEU A 137 -17.37 -15.10 19.07
CA LEU A 137 -17.87 -14.23 18.00
C LEU A 137 -18.11 -12.81 18.52
N GLN A 138 -18.81 -12.66 19.66
CA GLN A 138 -19.05 -11.36 20.28
C GLN A 138 -17.75 -10.64 20.65
N LYS A 139 -16.77 -11.38 21.18
CA LYS A 139 -15.46 -10.81 21.49
C LYS A 139 -14.75 -10.33 20.22
N TRP A 140 -14.78 -11.13 19.16
CA TRP A 140 -14.17 -10.76 17.88
C TRP A 140 -14.86 -9.56 17.23
N GLU A 141 -16.19 -9.47 17.31
CA GLU A 141 -16.97 -8.33 16.83
C GLU A 141 -16.65 -7.05 17.62
N ALA A 142 -16.51 -7.17 18.95
CA ALA A 142 -16.09 -6.06 19.80
C ALA A 142 -14.65 -5.59 19.49
N GLU A 143 -13.71 -6.53 19.35
CA GLU A 143 -12.32 -6.23 18.98
C GLU A 143 -12.24 -5.59 17.58
N THR A 144 -13.03 -6.09 16.62
CA THR A 144 -13.10 -5.54 15.26
C THR A 144 -13.71 -4.14 15.25
N SER A 145 -14.78 -3.93 16.02
CA SER A 145 -15.42 -2.61 16.16
C SER A 145 -14.49 -1.60 16.81
N GLN A 146 -13.75 -2.01 17.85
CA GLN A 146 -12.74 -1.17 18.49
C GLN A 146 -11.61 -0.81 17.52
N ALA A 147 -11.09 -1.78 16.77
CA ALA A 147 -10.07 -1.54 15.76
C ALA A 147 -10.57 -0.57 14.68
N ASN A 148 -11.78 -0.76 14.18
CA ASN A 148 -12.40 0.15 13.20
C ASN A 148 -12.56 1.56 13.76
N SER A 149 -13.01 1.72 15.01
CA SER A 149 -13.11 3.06 15.62
C SER A 149 -11.75 3.74 15.79
N ALA A 150 -10.70 2.98 16.12
CA ALA A 150 -9.35 3.52 16.25
C ALA A 150 -8.76 3.91 14.88
N VAL A 151 -9.04 3.13 13.83
CA VAL A 151 -8.65 3.47 12.45
C VAL A 151 -9.35 4.75 11.99
N GLU A 152 -10.64 4.90 12.29
CA GLU A 152 -11.40 6.11 11.95
C GLU A 152 -10.92 7.34 12.72
N GLU A 153 -10.57 7.21 14.00
CA GLU A 153 -9.99 8.31 14.77
C GLU A 153 -8.62 8.73 14.22
N LEU A 154 -7.77 7.75 13.87
CA LEU A 154 -6.46 8.00 13.28
C LEU A 154 -6.56 8.60 11.86
N SER A 155 -7.51 8.15 11.04
CA SER A 155 -7.73 8.69 9.69
C SER A 155 -8.22 10.14 9.74
N GLN A 156 -9.14 10.46 10.66
CA GLN A 156 -9.59 11.82 10.90
C GLN A 156 -8.46 12.71 11.41
N ASN A 157 -7.65 12.24 12.37
CA ASN A 157 -6.48 12.97 12.87
C ASN A 157 -5.48 13.25 11.73
N LEU A 158 -5.16 12.24 10.92
CA LEU A 158 -4.29 12.40 9.76
C LEU A 158 -4.88 13.41 8.77
N MET A 159 -6.19 13.39 8.51
CA MET A 159 -6.85 14.38 7.66
C MET A 159 -6.71 15.80 8.20
N TYR A 160 -6.90 16.01 9.50
CA TYR A 160 -6.67 17.30 10.14
C TYR A 160 -5.22 17.75 10.01
N GLN A 161 -4.25 16.88 10.30
CA GLN A 161 -2.82 17.18 10.15
C GLN A 161 -2.44 17.52 8.70
N LEU A 162 -2.97 16.78 7.72
CA LEU A 162 -2.74 17.08 6.30
C LEU A 162 -3.31 18.45 5.90
N SER A 163 -4.50 18.79 6.39
CA SER A 163 -5.12 20.08 6.12
C SER A 163 -4.36 21.25 6.76
N ASP A 164 -3.85 21.05 7.98
CA ASP A 164 -3.03 22.03 8.69
C ASP A 164 -1.68 22.22 7.99
N LEU A 165 -1.00 21.13 7.61
CA LEU A 165 0.23 21.20 6.82
C LEU A 165 0.02 21.88 5.47
N GLU A 166 -1.12 21.65 4.81
CA GLU A 166 -1.46 22.34 3.56
C GLU A 166 -1.66 23.85 3.77
N GLN A 167 -2.35 24.25 4.84
CA GLN A 167 -2.55 25.65 5.19
C GLN A 167 -1.23 26.32 5.57
N GLN A 168 -0.40 25.67 6.40
CA GLN A 168 0.92 26.16 6.76
C GLN A 168 1.81 26.34 5.52
N ASN A 169 1.81 25.39 4.59
CA ASN A 169 2.55 25.51 3.33
C ASN A 169 2.11 26.73 2.51
N LYS A 170 0.80 27.00 2.41
CA LYS A 170 0.26 28.20 1.72
C LYS A 170 0.71 29.49 2.40
N ILE A 171 0.64 29.55 3.73
CA ILE A 171 1.06 30.71 4.53
C ILE A 171 2.57 30.94 4.35
N SER A 172 3.39 29.91 4.55
CA SER A 172 4.85 29.98 4.37
C SER A 172 5.24 30.41 2.95
N GLN A 173 4.50 29.96 1.92
CA GLN A 173 4.77 30.35 0.54
C GLN A 173 4.49 31.84 0.32
N SER A 174 3.39 32.36 0.90
CA SER A 174 3.07 33.78 0.81
C SER A 174 4.08 34.65 1.56
N SER A 175 4.53 34.23 2.73
CA SER A 175 5.56 34.95 3.50
C SER A 175 6.91 34.94 2.80
N ALA A 176 7.32 33.80 2.20
CA ALA A 176 8.57 33.71 1.45
C ALA A 176 8.56 34.63 0.20
N ARG A 177 7.41 34.71 -0.50
CA ARG A 177 7.26 35.66 -1.61
C ARG A 177 7.36 37.12 -1.13
N GLN A 178 6.71 37.45 -0.02
CA GLN A 178 6.75 38.80 0.54
C GLN A 178 8.17 39.21 0.96
N THR A 179 8.95 38.30 1.55
CA THR A 179 10.34 38.60 1.92
C THR A 179 11.22 38.81 0.70
N VAL A 180 11.11 37.95 -0.32
CA VAL A 180 11.83 38.10 -1.60
C VAL A 180 11.48 39.43 -2.28
N ASP A 181 10.19 39.77 -2.38
CA ASP A 181 9.74 41.05 -2.94
C ASP A 181 10.28 42.25 -2.14
N GLY A 182 10.36 42.12 -0.81
CA GLY A 182 10.92 43.15 0.07
C GLY A 182 12.41 43.37 -0.16
N ILE A 183 13.17 42.28 -0.34
CA ILE A 183 14.60 42.32 -0.66
C ILE A 183 14.81 42.96 -2.03
N LEU A 184 14.16 42.46 -3.08
CA LEU A 184 14.33 42.99 -4.44
C LEU A 184 14.01 44.50 -4.52
N LYS A 185 12.99 44.98 -3.79
CA LYS A 185 12.70 46.41 -3.68
C LYS A 185 13.80 47.21 -2.98
N ALA A 186 14.49 46.63 -2.01
CA ALA A 186 15.65 47.26 -1.38
C ALA A 186 16.84 47.32 -2.35
N ASP A 187 17.02 46.28 -3.17
CA ASP A 187 18.08 46.17 -4.19
C ASP A 187 17.85 47.21 -5.30
N ASP A 188 16.61 47.37 -5.76
CA ASP A 188 16.24 48.41 -6.74
C ASP A 188 16.51 49.82 -6.20
N LYS A 189 16.25 50.08 -4.91
CA LYS A 189 16.60 51.36 -4.27
C LYS A 189 18.10 51.58 -4.24
N LEU A 190 18.89 50.53 -4.01
CA LEU A 190 20.34 50.62 -4.08
C LEU A 190 20.80 50.89 -5.52
N LEU A 191 20.29 50.15 -6.51
CA LEU A 191 20.64 50.33 -7.92
C LEU A 191 20.29 51.73 -8.42
N THR A 192 19.13 52.27 -8.07
CA THR A 192 18.77 53.66 -8.40
C THR A 192 19.70 54.68 -7.73
N SER A 193 20.21 54.40 -6.54
CA SER A 193 21.23 55.26 -5.90
C SER A 193 22.59 55.18 -6.58
N LEU A 194 22.99 53.98 -7.06
CA LEU A 194 24.22 53.82 -7.86
C LEU A 194 24.09 54.51 -9.22
N GLN A 195 22.92 54.46 -9.85
CA GLN A 195 22.67 55.18 -11.10
C GLN A 195 22.87 56.69 -10.92
N LYS A 196 22.29 57.28 -9.86
CA LYS A 196 22.49 58.70 -9.53
C LYS A 196 23.95 59.03 -9.29
N LEU A 197 24.66 58.17 -8.56
CA LEU A 197 26.09 58.35 -8.33
C LEU A 197 26.91 58.28 -9.64
N GLY A 198 26.50 57.41 -10.57
CA GLY A 198 27.09 57.33 -11.91
C GLY A 198 26.82 58.57 -12.76
N GLU A 199 25.60 59.12 -12.70
CA GLU A 199 25.24 60.40 -13.35
C GLU A 199 26.07 61.57 -12.80
N GLU A 200 26.41 61.57 -11.50
CA GLU A 200 27.27 62.58 -10.87
C GLU A 200 28.77 62.43 -11.21
N LEU A 201 29.18 61.28 -11.76
CA LEU A 201 30.59 60.92 -11.96
C LEU A 201 31.11 61.15 -13.38
N ASP A 202 30.27 61.63 -14.29
CA ASP A 202 30.62 61.81 -15.70
C ASP A 202 31.86 62.72 -15.84
N PRO A 203 33.02 62.17 -16.26
CA PRO A 203 34.32 62.84 -16.14
C PRO A 203 34.57 63.91 -17.21
N GLY A 204 33.59 64.18 -18.07
CA GLY A 204 33.62 65.30 -19.01
C GLY A 204 32.71 66.40 -18.53
N SER A 205 33.10 67.16 -17.50
CA SER A 205 32.37 68.39 -17.19
C SER A 205 32.45 69.26 -18.47
N SER A 206 31.30 69.50 -19.11
CA SER A 206 31.20 70.42 -20.26
C SER A 206 31.88 71.76 -19.92
N GLU A 207 31.83 72.13 -18.64
CA GLU A 207 32.43 73.32 -18.06
C GLU A 207 33.97 73.36 -18.19
N ASP A 208 34.70 72.26 -18.01
CA ASP A 208 36.16 72.24 -18.16
C ASP A 208 36.58 72.40 -19.63
N HIS A 209 35.84 71.81 -20.56
CA HIS A 209 36.10 72.01 -21.99
C HIS A 209 35.78 73.45 -22.43
N ASP A 210 34.67 74.02 -21.95
CA ASP A 210 34.26 75.38 -22.25
C ASP A 210 35.21 76.42 -21.65
N THR A 211 35.74 76.17 -20.44
CA THR A 211 36.74 77.04 -19.80
C THR A 211 38.08 76.98 -20.52
N ILE A 212 38.55 75.81 -20.96
CA ILE A 212 39.78 75.68 -21.79
C ILE A 212 39.60 76.44 -23.11
N ALA A 213 38.46 76.31 -23.78
CA ALA A 213 38.18 77.03 -25.02
C ALA A 213 38.19 78.55 -24.80
N ARG A 214 37.60 79.03 -23.70
CA ARG A 214 37.60 80.45 -23.32
C ARG A 214 38.99 80.99 -23.00
N ILE A 215 39.82 80.22 -22.29
CA ILE A 215 41.20 80.61 -21.97
C ILE A 215 42.03 80.73 -23.24
N ARG A 216 41.88 79.79 -24.19
CA ARG A 216 42.55 79.86 -25.49
C ARG A 216 42.14 81.08 -26.30
N ASP A 217 40.84 81.41 -26.34
CA ASP A 217 40.34 82.62 -27.03
C ASP A 217 40.88 83.90 -26.37
N LEU A 218 40.89 83.98 -25.05
CA LEU A 218 41.47 85.13 -24.33
C LEU A 218 42.98 85.28 -24.57
N CYS A 219 43.74 84.17 -24.57
CA CYS A 219 45.17 84.20 -24.90
C CYS A 219 45.41 84.67 -26.35
N ALA A 220 44.61 84.19 -27.31
CA ALA A 220 44.70 84.63 -28.70
C ALA A 220 44.41 86.14 -28.85
N ARG A 221 43.40 86.66 -28.15
CA ARG A 221 43.10 88.10 -28.12
C ARG A 221 44.23 88.89 -27.46
N TYR A 222 44.78 88.39 -26.36
CA TYR A 222 45.91 89.04 -25.68
C TYR A 222 47.13 89.12 -26.59
N ILE A 223 47.53 88.02 -27.24
CA ILE A 223 48.64 87.99 -28.22
C ILE A 223 48.39 89.00 -29.34
N LYS A 224 47.17 89.05 -29.89
CA LYS A 224 46.84 90.02 -30.93
C LYS A 224 47.04 91.46 -30.44
N HIS A 225 46.50 91.81 -29.27
CA HIS A 225 46.61 93.16 -28.73
C HIS A 225 48.04 93.54 -28.33
N THR A 226 48.86 92.60 -27.85
CA THR A 226 50.27 92.87 -27.53
C THR A 226 51.09 93.07 -28.79
N VAL A 227 50.90 92.25 -29.82
CA VAL A 227 51.57 92.42 -31.12
C VAL A 227 51.19 93.75 -31.76
N ASP A 228 49.89 94.08 -31.83
CA ASP A 228 49.42 95.36 -32.38
C ASP A 228 49.94 96.55 -31.53
N GLY A 229 49.99 96.40 -30.20
CA GLY A 229 50.52 97.42 -29.30
C GLY A 229 52.04 97.64 -29.42
N VAL A 230 52.82 96.59 -29.63
CA VAL A 230 54.27 96.69 -29.86
C VAL A 230 54.54 97.27 -31.25
N ARG A 231 53.78 96.84 -32.27
CA ARG A 231 53.89 97.39 -33.64
C ARG A 231 53.60 98.88 -33.68
N THR A 232 52.48 99.30 -33.10
CA THR A 232 52.13 100.74 -33.05
C THR A 232 53.12 101.57 -32.25
N LYS A 233 53.75 101.01 -31.20
CA LYS A 233 54.84 101.68 -30.47
C LYS A 233 56.11 101.80 -31.31
N LEU A 234 56.49 100.74 -32.04
CA LEU A 234 57.63 100.75 -32.96
C LEU A 234 57.41 101.75 -34.10
N ASP A 235 56.23 101.73 -34.74
CA ASP A 235 55.85 102.69 -35.77
C ASP A 235 55.91 104.13 -35.23
N ARG A 236 55.41 104.35 -34.01
CA ARG A 236 55.50 105.66 -33.35
C ARG A 236 56.96 106.09 -33.14
N ILE A 237 57.80 105.22 -32.58
CA ILE A 237 59.22 105.54 -32.32
C ILE A 237 59.97 105.78 -33.63
N TYR A 238 59.70 104.99 -34.66
CA TYR A 238 60.28 105.16 -35.99
C TYR A 238 59.87 106.51 -36.60
N LEU A 239 58.59 106.86 -36.58
CA LEU A 239 58.10 108.16 -37.06
C LEU A 239 58.61 109.34 -36.20
N GLU A 240 58.73 109.16 -34.88
CA GLU A 240 59.28 110.17 -33.97
C GLU A 240 60.79 110.38 -34.19
N ALA A 241 61.55 109.31 -34.45
CA ALA A 241 62.96 109.37 -34.81
C ALA A 241 63.18 110.06 -36.18
N LEU A 242 62.31 109.80 -37.16
CA LEU A 242 62.33 110.49 -38.45
C LEU A 242 61.99 111.98 -38.32
N ASN A 243 61.15 112.36 -37.35
CA ASN A 243 60.68 113.73 -37.16
C ASN A 243 61.56 114.57 -36.21
N ASN A 244 62.57 113.97 -35.57
CA ASN A 244 63.43 114.64 -34.60
C ASN A 244 64.86 114.84 -35.17
N PRO A 245 65.11 115.92 -35.94
CA PRO A 245 66.47 116.26 -36.37
C PRO A 245 67.21 116.91 -35.20
N VAL A 246 67.71 116.11 -34.26
CA VAL A 246 68.60 116.63 -33.22
C VAL A 246 69.98 116.86 -33.84
N GLY A 247 70.27 118.13 -34.09
CA GLY A 247 71.64 118.64 -34.22
C GLY A 247 72.15 118.78 -35.66
N THR A 248 72.33 120.04 -36.05
CA THR A 248 73.19 120.51 -37.13
C THR A 248 74.52 119.73 -37.19
N ASP A 249 74.95 119.37 -38.40
CA ASP A 249 76.20 118.66 -38.77
C ASP A 249 76.12 117.13 -38.94
N SER A 250 75.32 116.69 -39.91
CA SER A 250 75.68 115.57 -40.81
C SER A 250 74.74 115.52 -42.01
N GLN A 251 75.11 116.19 -43.10
CA GLN A 251 74.46 116.01 -44.42
C GLN A 251 74.78 114.67 -45.11
N ASN A 252 75.37 113.71 -44.39
CA ASN A 252 75.55 112.33 -44.83
C ASN A 252 75.08 111.38 -43.73
N THR A 253 73.80 111.46 -43.32
CA THR A 253 73.16 110.30 -42.72
C THR A 253 73.16 109.19 -43.77
N ASN A 254 73.96 108.17 -43.53
CA ASN A 254 74.20 107.08 -44.46
C ASN A 254 72.84 106.46 -44.80
N LYS A 255 72.39 106.59 -46.05
CA LYS A 255 71.20 105.87 -46.54
C LYS A 255 71.29 104.37 -46.26
N GLN A 256 72.51 103.86 -46.13
CA GLN A 256 72.82 102.51 -45.68
C GLN A 256 72.37 102.26 -44.23
N GLU A 257 72.69 103.13 -43.27
CA GLU A 257 72.27 102.96 -41.86
C GLU A 257 70.75 103.00 -41.71
N VAL A 258 70.05 103.82 -42.50
CA VAL A 258 68.57 103.85 -42.51
C VAL A 258 68.00 102.56 -43.12
N ALA A 259 68.64 102.00 -44.14
CA ALA A 259 68.25 100.73 -44.74
C ALA A 259 68.51 99.53 -43.80
N ASP A 260 69.67 99.53 -43.14
CA ASP A 260 70.06 98.51 -42.15
C ASP A 260 69.08 98.52 -40.95
N LEU A 261 68.73 99.72 -40.44
CA LEU A 261 67.72 99.87 -39.37
C LEU A 261 66.31 99.46 -39.81
N GLN A 262 65.97 99.65 -41.09
CA GLN A 262 64.69 99.19 -41.63
C GLN A 262 64.64 97.66 -41.74
N GLU A 263 65.73 97.02 -42.18
CA GLU A 263 65.86 95.56 -42.21
C GLU A 263 65.80 94.96 -40.81
N GLU A 264 66.48 95.57 -39.83
CA GLU A 264 66.39 95.19 -38.42
C GLU A 264 64.98 95.35 -37.85
N LEU A 265 64.25 96.42 -38.24
CA LEU A 265 62.86 96.63 -37.85
C LEU A 265 61.91 95.59 -38.47
N GLU A 266 62.10 95.26 -39.75
CA GLU A 266 61.34 94.22 -40.43
C GLU A 266 61.61 92.83 -39.82
N SER A 267 62.86 92.54 -39.46
CA SER A 267 63.25 91.36 -38.69
C SER A 267 62.54 91.34 -37.33
N LEU A 268 62.56 92.46 -36.59
CA LEU A 268 61.88 92.59 -35.30
C LEU A 268 60.36 92.37 -35.43
N TYR A 269 59.71 92.88 -36.50
CA TYR A 269 58.29 92.64 -36.74
C TYR A 269 57.92 91.18 -36.98
N SER A 270 58.85 90.40 -37.54
CA SER A 270 58.68 88.96 -37.72
C SER A 270 58.81 88.19 -36.40
N GLU A 271 59.62 88.68 -35.46
CA GLU A 271 59.90 88.03 -34.18
C GLU A 271 58.87 88.38 -33.07
N VAL A 272 58.24 89.57 -33.15
CA VAL A 272 57.27 90.04 -32.14
C VAL A 272 56.09 89.06 -31.95
N LEU A 273 55.58 88.44 -33.02
CA LEU A 273 54.46 87.49 -32.92
C LEU A 273 54.87 86.17 -32.24
N PRO A 274 55.92 85.46 -32.69
CA PRO A 274 56.41 84.25 -32.00
C PRO A 274 56.75 84.49 -30.53
N VAL A 275 57.39 85.62 -30.19
CA VAL A 275 57.74 85.94 -28.79
C VAL A 275 56.49 86.23 -27.96
N ALA A 276 55.53 86.99 -28.50
CA ALA A 276 54.26 87.24 -27.82
C ALA A 276 53.48 85.94 -27.58
N GLN A 277 53.44 85.04 -28.58
CA GLN A 277 52.82 83.73 -28.44
C GLN A 277 53.48 82.90 -27.35
N MET A 278 54.80 82.74 -27.40
CA MET A 278 55.55 81.98 -26.38
C MET A 278 55.36 82.57 -24.98
N SER A 279 55.36 83.90 -24.85
CA SER A 279 55.16 84.56 -23.56
C SER A 279 53.75 84.33 -23.00
N ALA A 280 52.71 84.39 -23.83
CA ALA A 280 51.33 84.19 -23.42
C ALA A 280 51.04 82.71 -23.10
N GLU A 281 51.62 81.80 -23.87
CA GLU A 281 51.53 80.36 -23.61
C GLU A 281 52.19 80.01 -22.27
N GLN A 282 53.40 80.50 -22.03
CA GLN A 282 54.15 80.20 -20.80
C GLN A 282 53.57 80.86 -19.54
N GLN A 283 53.08 82.10 -19.65
CA GLN A 283 52.58 82.84 -18.48
C GLN A 283 51.15 82.49 -18.11
N TYR A 284 50.29 82.15 -19.08
CA TYR A 284 48.86 82.04 -18.85
C TYR A 284 48.27 80.69 -19.28
N LEU A 285 48.62 80.17 -20.47
CA LEU A 285 48.01 78.96 -20.99
C LEU A 285 48.49 77.70 -20.25
N GLU A 286 49.80 77.50 -20.14
CA GLU A 286 50.36 76.31 -19.49
C GLU A 286 50.00 76.21 -18.00
N PRO A 287 50.07 77.29 -17.19
CA PRO A 287 49.68 77.23 -15.79
C PRO A 287 48.19 76.92 -15.61
N ALA A 288 47.32 77.50 -16.45
CA ALA A 288 45.89 77.25 -16.40
C ALA A 288 45.54 75.80 -16.79
N LEU A 289 46.18 75.27 -17.84
CA LEU A 289 46.03 73.86 -18.22
C LEU A 289 46.53 72.91 -17.13
N ARG A 290 47.62 73.27 -16.43
CA ARG A 290 48.14 72.49 -15.30
C ARG A 290 47.16 72.50 -14.11
N GLU A 291 46.56 73.64 -13.79
CA GLU A 291 45.56 73.73 -12.71
C GLU A 291 44.29 72.94 -13.04
N ILE A 292 43.81 73.02 -14.28
CA ILE A 292 42.66 72.23 -14.76
C ILE A 292 43.00 70.73 -14.73
N ALA A 293 44.21 70.33 -15.14
CA ALA A 293 44.66 68.94 -15.04
C ALA A 293 44.75 68.45 -13.58
N LEU A 294 45.21 69.29 -12.65
CA LEU A 294 45.24 68.94 -11.21
C LEU A 294 43.83 68.80 -10.62
N LYS A 295 42.88 69.66 -11.04
CA LYS A 295 41.46 69.51 -10.67
C LYS A 295 40.87 68.23 -11.29
N GLY A 296 41.21 67.93 -12.54
CA GLY A 296 40.87 66.68 -13.21
C GLY A 296 41.37 65.44 -12.46
N ASN A 297 42.60 65.47 -11.94
CA ASN A 297 43.14 64.37 -11.12
C ASN A 297 42.35 64.18 -9.81
N SER A 298 41.90 65.26 -9.16
CA SER A 298 41.04 65.14 -7.96
C SER A 298 39.63 64.62 -8.29
N GLY A 299 39.10 64.96 -9.47
CA GLY A 299 37.88 64.38 -10.00
C GLY A 299 38.05 62.89 -10.32
N GLN A 300 39.21 62.48 -10.85
CA GLN A 300 39.57 61.10 -11.10
C GLN A 300 39.67 60.28 -9.80
N ASP A 301 40.22 60.84 -8.72
CA ASP A 301 40.26 60.18 -7.41
C ASP A 301 38.86 60.00 -6.82
N ARG A 302 37.99 61.02 -6.92
CA ARG A 302 36.58 60.91 -6.54
C ARG A 302 35.84 59.87 -7.38
N ALA A 303 36.10 59.84 -8.69
CA ALA A 303 35.51 58.87 -9.60
C ALA A 303 35.98 57.44 -9.27
N TYR A 304 37.27 57.26 -8.98
CA TYR A 304 37.82 55.98 -8.55
C TYR A 304 37.18 55.49 -7.24
N GLN A 305 37.03 56.37 -6.23
CA GLN A 305 36.37 56.01 -4.98
C GLN A 305 34.90 55.64 -5.16
N ALA A 306 34.16 56.38 -5.99
CA ALA A 306 32.76 56.08 -6.31
C ALA A 306 32.61 54.79 -7.13
N LEU A 307 33.51 54.51 -8.08
CA LEU A 307 33.56 53.25 -8.82
C LEU A 307 33.88 52.07 -7.90
N LYS A 308 34.82 52.24 -6.96
CA LYS A 308 35.11 51.22 -5.94
C LYS A 308 33.88 50.94 -5.07
N TYR A 309 33.18 51.98 -4.62
CA TYR A 309 31.93 51.83 -3.89
C TYR A 309 30.85 51.13 -4.71
N MET A 310 30.64 51.52 -5.98
CA MET A 310 29.72 50.84 -6.89
C MET A 310 30.07 49.36 -7.06
N GLN A 311 31.36 49.02 -7.22
CA GLN A 311 31.83 47.66 -7.34
C GLN A 311 31.56 46.84 -6.06
N GLU A 312 31.82 47.41 -4.88
CA GLU A 312 31.53 46.79 -3.59
C GLU A 312 30.03 46.54 -3.41
N CYS A 313 29.19 47.52 -3.76
CA CYS A 313 27.73 47.38 -3.74
C CYS A 313 27.23 46.32 -4.73
N LEU A 314 27.74 46.28 -5.96
CA LEU A 314 27.36 45.26 -6.94
C LEU A 314 27.79 43.86 -6.49
N ASN A 315 29.00 43.71 -5.93
CA ASN A 315 29.45 42.44 -5.34
C ASN A 315 28.57 42.01 -4.16
N PHE A 316 28.14 42.97 -3.33
CA PHE A 316 27.21 42.70 -2.24
C PHE A 316 25.85 42.24 -2.77
N LEU A 317 25.31 42.89 -3.81
CA LEU A 317 24.06 42.48 -4.47
C LEU A 317 24.18 41.05 -5.01
N ILE A 318 25.25 40.73 -5.76
CA ILE A 318 25.47 39.40 -6.33
C ILE A 318 25.50 38.33 -5.23
N LYS A 319 26.38 38.48 -4.22
CA LYS A 319 26.49 37.53 -3.11
C LYS A 319 25.15 37.32 -2.40
N ARG A 320 24.43 38.41 -2.17
CA ARG A 320 23.13 38.36 -1.50
C ARG A 320 22.10 37.63 -2.38
N THR A 321 22.06 37.88 -3.68
CA THR A 321 21.17 37.15 -4.61
C THR A 321 21.51 35.67 -4.71
N GLU A 322 22.80 35.30 -4.68
CA GLU A 322 23.24 33.90 -4.68
C GLU A 322 22.78 33.17 -3.41
N ILE A 323 22.96 33.79 -2.24
CA ILE A 323 22.51 33.23 -0.95
C ILE A 323 20.98 33.04 -0.95
N TYR A 324 20.22 34.04 -1.41
CA TYR A 324 18.77 33.92 -1.48
C TYR A 324 18.30 32.90 -2.52
N ALA A 325 19.00 32.77 -3.65
CA ALA A 325 18.69 31.75 -4.65
C ALA A 325 18.87 30.34 -4.06
N ALA A 326 19.98 30.09 -3.36
CA ALA A 326 20.23 28.82 -2.69
C ALA A 326 19.15 28.50 -1.64
N HIS A 327 18.82 29.46 -0.77
CA HIS A 327 17.75 29.26 0.22
C HIS A 327 16.36 29.08 -0.42
N MET A 328 16.10 29.72 -1.55
CA MET A 328 14.83 29.55 -2.27
C MET A 328 14.75 28.15 -2.91
N GLU A 329 15.86 27.60 -3.41
CA GLU A 329 15.93 26.24 -3.93
C GLU A 329 15.70 25.21 -2.82
N GLU A 330 16.37 25.37 -1.66
CA GLU A 330 16.14 24.53 -0.48
C GLU A 330 14.68 24.59 -0.02
N TYR A 331 14.11 25.80 0.04
CA TYR A 331 12.71 26.02 0.38
C TYR A 331 11.77 25.36 -0.63
N GLN A 332 12.07 25.44 -1.93
CA GLN A 332 11.29 24.80 -2.98
C GLN A 332 11.35 23.27 -2.87
N CYS A 333 12.52 22.70 -2.57
CA CYS A 333 12.67 21.26 -2.32
C CYS A 333 11.81 20.81 -1.14
N HIS A 334 11.87 21.54 -0.02
CA HIS A 334 11.02 21.30 1.15
C HIS A 334 9.52 21.42 0.81
N GLN A 335 9.15 22.43 0.02
CA GLN A 335 7.78 22.61 -0.44
C GLN A 335 7.30 21.44 -1.32
N MET A 336 8.14 20.93 -2.21
CA MET A 336 7.81 19.78 -3.05
C MET A 336 7.65 18.51 -2.21
N ALA A 337 8.56 18.28 -1.26
CA ALA A 337 8.49 17.13 -0.36
C ALA A 337 7.21 17.15 0.51
N THR A 338 6.86 18.31 1.09
CA THR A 338 5.63 18.48 1.87
C THR A 338 4.38 18.28 1.02
N LYS A 339 4.33 18.83 -0.21
CA LYS A 339 3.23 18.57 -1.15
C LYS A 339 3.11 17.10 -1.50
N PHE A 340 4.23 16.42 -1.78
CA PHE A 340 4.22 14.99 -2.07
C PHE A 340 3.72 14.16 -0.90
N ALA A 341 4.13 14.48 0.33
CA ALA A 341 3.63 13.83 1.54
C ALA A 341 2.12 14.07 1.73
N ILE A 342 1.64 15.29 1.47
CA ILE A 342 0.21 15.61 1.53
C ILE A 342 -0.58 14.84 0.48
N ASP A 343 -0.12 14.82 -0.77
CA ASP A 343 -0.79 14.11 -1.87
C ASP A 343 -0.79 12.60 -1.65
N THR A 344 0.31 12.05 -1.13
CA THR A 344 0.40 10.63 -0.78
C THR A 344 -0.54 10.30 0.37
N GLY A 345 -0.55 11.11 1.44
CA GLY A 345 -1.48 10.93 2.56
C GLY A 345 -2.95 11.02 2.12
N LYS A 346 -3.30 11.95 1.22
CA LYS A 346 -4.65 12.05 0.64
C LYS A 346 -5.03 10.82 -0.19
N LYS A 347 -4.09 10.27 -0.97
CA LYS A 347 -4.32 9.03 -1.73
C LYS A 347 -4.57 7.84 -0.80
N GLU A 348 -3.75 7.68 0.24
CA GLU A 348 -3.92 6.60 1.22
C GLU A 348 -5.27 6.68 1.96
N LEU A 349 -5.71 7.89 2.31
CA LEU A 349 -7.05 8.10 2.89
C LEU A 349 -8.18 7.71 1.92
N GLN A 350 -8.05 8.02 0.62
CA GLN A 350 -9.05 7.63 -0.39
C GLN A 350 -9.15 6.12 -0.59
N TYR A 351 -8.06 5.37 -0.39
CA TYR A 351 -8.09 3.91 -0.45
C TYR A 351 -8.81 3.26 0.75
N GLN A 352 -8.85 3.92 1.92
CA GLN A 352 -9.56 3.42 3.09
C GLN A 352 -11.09 3.57 3.00
N GLU A 353 -11.59 4.51 2.21
CA GLU A 353 -13.03 4.81 2.09
C GLU A 353 -13.78 3.84 1.15
N ALA A 354 -13.06 2.97 0.42
CA ALA A 354 -13.68 1.93 -0.40
C ALA A 354 -14.21 0.78 0.49
N PRO A 355 -15.53 0.48 0.48
CA PRO A 355 -16.08 -0.60 1.28
C PRO A 355 -15.59 -1.94 0.74
N GLN A 356 -14.58 -2.52 1.40
CA GLN A 356 -14.14 -3.88 1.13
C GLN A 356 -15.24 -4.85 1.61
N PRO A 357 -15.84 -5.68 0.74
CA PRO A 357 -16.75 -6.73 1.17
C PRO A 357 -15.96 -7.76 1.98
N SER A 358 -16.47 -8.01 3.19
CA SER A 358 -15.99 -9.02 4.12
C SER A 358 -15.67 -10.35 3.44
N LYS A 359 -14.39 -10.71 3.43
CA LYS A 359 -13.96 -12.11 3.32
C LYS A 359 -13.06 -12.44 4.49
N SER A 360 -13.68 -13.16 5.42
CA SER A 360 -13.05 -13.90 6.50
C SER A 360 -11.84 -14.70 6.00
N VAL A 361 -10.65 -14.30 6.41
CA VAL A 361 -9.48 -15.18 6.40
C VAL A 361 -8.96 -15.25 7.83
N THR A 362 -9.28 -16.35 8.47
CA THR A 362 -8.73 -16.81 9.73
C THR A 362 -7.20 -16.88 9.59
N ARG A 363 -6.47 -15.90 10.13
CA ARG A 363 -5.02 -15.96 10.27
C ARG A 363 -4.64 -16.22 11.72
N GLN A 364 -3.77 -17.22 11.85
CA GLN A 364 -3.26 -17.80 13.08
C GLN A 364 -2.61 -16.75 13.99
N ARG A 365 -2.84 -16.95 15.30
CA ARG A 365 -2.12 -16.35 16.41
C ARG A 365 -0.61 -16.43 16.22
N GLN A 366 0.06 -15.27 16.26
CA GLN A 366 1.38 -15.17 16.88
C GLN A 366 1.32 -14.08 17.96
N ASN A 367 1.50 -14.53 19.19
CA ASN A 367 1.73 -13.70 20.35
C ASN A 367 3.12 -13.07 20.24
N SER A 368 3.18 -11.75 20.22
CA SER A 368 4.37 -11.00 20.63
C SER A 368 3.92 -9.91 21.59
N GLN A 369 3.98 -10.23 22.88
CA GLN A 369 3.90 -9.25 23.96
C GLN A 369 5.16 -8.39 23.91
N ALA A 370 5.01 -7.12 23.51
CA ALA A 370 5.99 -6.09 23.79
C ALA A 370 5.36 -5.10 24.78
N GLN A 371 5.60 -5.32 26.07
CA GLN A 371 5.36 -4.31 27.10
C GLN A 371 6.40 -3.21 26.94
N VAL A 372 6.03 -2.09 26.33
CA VAL A 372 6.80 -0.85 26.44
C VAL A 372 6.33 -0.14 27.70
N GLN A 373 7.10 -0.30 28.79
CA GLN A 373 6.94 0.51 29.99
C GLN A 373 7.35 1.95 29.68
N PHE A 374 6.38 2.83 29.49
CA PHE A 374 6.62 4.26 29.58
C PHE A 374 6.85 4.62 31.05
N ARG A 375 8.11 4.89 31.40
CA ARG A 375 8.48 5.49 32.69
C ARG A 375 7.96 6.93 32.72
N ASN A 376 6.90 7.13 33.49
CA ASN A 376 6.46 8.45 33.94
C ASN A 376 7.57 9.10 34.77
N ASN A 377 8.25 10.12 34.23
CA ASN A 377 9.03 11.03 35.06
C ASN A 377 8.23 12.31 35.32
N ARG A 378 7.92 12.47 36.59
CA ARG A 378 7.12 13.54 37.19
C ARG A 378 8.05 14.70 37.59
N ARG A 379 7.59 15.93 37.33
CA ARG A 379 7.98 17.23 37.94
C ARG A 379 9.32 17.86 37.54
N ARG A 380 9.26 19.09 36.99
CA ARG A 380 9.30 20.34 37.79
C ARG A 380 8.98 21.54 36.91
N SER A 381 7.89 22.21 37.23
CA SER A 381 7.60 23.59 36.86
C SER A 381 8.28 24.51 37.88
N SER A 382 9.44 25.09 37.54
CA SER A 382 9.99 26.25 38.25
C SER A 382 11.15 26.86 37.47
N MET A 383 11.04 28.17 37.25
CA MET A 383 12.09 29.11 36.86
C MET A 383 12.70 28.97 35.46
N PHE A 384 12.32 29.95 34.65
CA PHE A 384 13.03 30.44 33.48
C PHE A 384 14.40 30.97 33.94
N GLU A 385 15.39 30.08 33.94
CA GLU A 385 16.80 30.46 33.83
C GLU A 385 17.13 30.33 32.33
N GLU A 386 17.73 31.36 31.75
CA GLU A 386 18.05 31.45 30.33
C GLU A 386 19.14 30.42 30.00
N MET A 387 18.69 29.17 29.82
CA MET A 387 19.55 28.01 29.65
C MET A 387 20.12 28.03 28.23
N ASP A 388 21.45 27.94 28.13
CA ASP A 388 22.19 28.03 26.87
C ASP A 388 21.65 27.05 25.81
N ALA A 389 21.58 27.48 24.55
CA ALA A 389 20.91 26.75 23.48
C ALA A 389 21.52 25.34 23.28
N GLU A 390 22.82 25.21 23.51
CA GLU A 390 23.54 23.94 23.44
C GLU A 390 23.09 22.96 24.54
N SER A 391 22.94 23.45 25.77
CA SER A 391 22.45 22.65 26.89
C SER A 391 20.98 22.22 26.73
N GLN A 392 20.14 23.05 26.10
CA GLN A 392 18.76 22.68 25.74
C GLN A 392 18.73 21.58 24.67
N LEU A 393 19.58 21.67 23.66
CA LEU A 393 19.69 20.67 22.60
C LEU A 393 20.19 19.33 23.15
N LEU A 394 21.21 19.34 24.01
CA LEU A 394 21.74 18.14 24.67
C LEU A 394 20.69 17.49 25.58
N ARG A 395 19.89 18.29 26.29
CA ARG A 395 18.77 17.81 27.10
C ARG A 395 17.63 17.21 26.25
N ASN A 396 17.30 17.82 25.11
CA ASN A 396 16.34 17.25 24.15
C ASN A 396 16.83 15.93 23.56
N LEU A 397 18.15 15.77 23.42
CA LEU A 397 18.77 14.51 23.06
C LEU A 397 18.88 13.53 24.25
N GLY A 398 18.51 13.92 25.48
CA GLY A 398 18.60 13.07 26.67
C GLY A 398 20.02 12.90 27.22
N ILE A 399 20.96 13.78 26.85
CA ILE A 399 22.34 13.78 27.32
C ILE A 399 22.44 14.84 28.43
N THR A 400 22.78 14.41 29.65
CA THR A 400 23.05 15.32 30.78
C THR A 400 24.55 15.42 30.97
N LEU A 401 25.10 16.61 30.81
CA LEU A 401 26.53 16.84 30.95
C LEU A 401 26.93 16.87 32.44
N PRO A 402 28.13 16.39 32.80
CA PRO A 402 28.72 16.66 34.11
C PRO A 402 28.82 18.17 34.36
N ASN A 403 28.72 18.61 35.62
CA ASN A 403 28.67 20.04 35.98
C ASN A 403 29.89 20.85 35.47
N ASP A 404 29.70 22.15 35.20
CA ASP A 404 30.67 23.18 34.74
C ASP A 404 31.95 23.36 35.60
N SER A 405 32.22 22.49 36.58
CA SER A 405 33.44 22.52 37.40
C SER A 405 34.54 21.60 36.87
N ASP A 406 34.24 20.76 35.87
CA ASP A 406 35.20 19.86 35.23
C ASP A 406 35.75 20.53 33.96
N ALA A 407 37.04 20.34 33.68
CA ALA A 407 37.70 20.94 32.52
C ALA A 407 36.99 20.57 31.20
N ASP A 408 36.94 21.48 30.23
CA ASP A 408 36.33 21.30 28.89
C ASP A 408 36.73 19.96 28.22
N ASP A 409 37.93 19.47 28.50
CA ASP A 409 38.45 18.17 28.04
C ASP A 409 37.61 16.97 28.53
N ALA A 410 37.09 17.00 29.76
CA ALA A 410 36.26 15.93 30.32
C ALA A 410 34.85 15.92 29.70
N GLN A 411 34.31 17.10 29.38
CA GLN A 411 33.03 17.26 28.71
C GLN A 411 33.09 16.76 27.26
N THR A 412 34.17 17.08 26.55
CA THR A 412 34.37 16.60 25.17
C THR A 412 34.57 15.09 25.11
N GLU A 413 35.31 14.49 26.05
CA GLU A 413 35.47 13.03 26.14
C GLU A 413 34.14 12.31 26.43
N PHE A 414 33.29 12.89 27.30
CA PHE A 414 31.96 12.35 27.58
C PHE A 414 31.04 12.41 26.36
N LEU A 415 31.04 13.53 25.62
CA LEU A 415 30.27 13.68 24.39
C LEU A 415 30.76 12.73 23.30
N ASP A 416 32.07 12.56 23.14
CA ASP A 416 32.64 11.60 22.19
C ASP A 416 32.27 10.15 22.55
N SER A 417 32.27 9.80 23.83
CA SER A 417 31.78 8.50 24.31
C SER A 417 30.28 8.29 24.01
N CYS A 418 29.44 9.30 24.25
CA CYS A 418 28.02 9.27 23.89
C CYS A 418 27.79 9.12 22.37
N LEU A 419 28.58 9.82 21.55
CA LEU A 419 28.51 9.70 20.10
C LEU A 419 28.91 8.29 19.64
N ARG A 420 30.01 7.74 20.17
CA ARG A 420 30.43 6.37 19.90
C ARG A 420 29.35 5.34 20.28
N GLU A 421 28.76 5.47 21.48
CA GLU A 421 27.66 4.58 21.92
C GLU A 421 26.45 4.67 20.99
N ARG A 422 26.08 5.87 20.53
CA ARG A 422 24.96 6.04 19.59
C ARG A 422 25.26 5.47 18.21
N ILE A 423 26.46 5.64 17.70
CA ILE A 423 26.90 5.06 16.42
C ILE A 423 26.86 3.53 16.50
N GLU A 424 27.33 2.95 17.61
CA GLU A 424 27.28 1.51 17.84
C GLU A 424 25.83 0.99 17.96
N LYS A 425 24.96 1.71 18.67
CA LYS A 425 23.52 1.40 18.73
C LYS A 425 22.86 1.48 17.37
N LEU A 426 23.16 2.50 16.56
CA LEU A 426 22.63 2.62 15.20
C LEU A 426 23.10 1.44 14.35
N LYS A 427 24.40 1.10 14.40
CA LYS A 427 24.97 -0.02 13.66
C LYS A 427 24.34 -1.35 14.06
N SER A 428 24.12 -1.59 15.35
CA SER A 428 23.44 -2.79 15.83
C SER A 428 21.96 -2.84 15.46
N HIS A 429 21.25 -1.70 15.51
CA HIS A 429 19.87 -1.62 15.00
C HIS A 429 19.79 -1.89 13.50
N ALA A 430 20.72 -1.38 12.71
CA ALA A 430 20.79 -1.64 11.28
C ALA A 430 21.03 -3.13 10.99
N ALA A 431 22.01 -3.75 11.67
CA ALA A 431 22.29 -5.18 11.53
C ALA A 431 21.11 -6.06 11.98
N ASN A 432 20.43 -5.69 13.07
CA ASN A 432 19.24 -6.40 13.53
C ASN A 432 18.08 -6.26 12.56
N LEU A 433 17.88 -5.07 11.97
CA LEU A 433 16.85 -4.84 10.97
C LEU A 433 17.14 -5.62 9.70
N GLU A 434 18.39 -5.63 9.24
CA GLU A 434 18.85 -6.45 8.11
C GLU A 434 18.57 -7.93 8.38
N SER A 435 19.03 -8.47 9.51
CA SER A 435 18.80 -9.88 9.85
C SER A 435 17.32 -10.23 9.99
N THR A 436 16.51 -9.36 10.60
CA THR A 436 15.07 -9.61 10.78
C THR A 436 14.34 -9.57 9.45
N THR A 437 14.66 -8.59 8.60
CA THR A 437 14.07 -8.45 7.26
C THR A 437 14.48 -9.60 6.35
N GLU A 438 15.76 -9.99 6.35
CA GLU A 438 16.26 -11.16 5.62
C GLU A 438 15.56 -12.44 6.06
N THR A 439 15.45 -12.68 7.37
CA THR A 439 14.75 -13.85 7.92
C THR A 439 13.28 -13.87 7.51
N THR A 440 12.60 -12.72 7.55
CA THR A 440 11.19 -12.59 7.15
C THR A 440 11.02 -12.86 5.67
N ILE A 441 11.85 -12.26 4.82
CA ILE A 441 11.84 -12.47 3.36
C ILE A 441 12.13 -13.92 3.03
N SER A 442 13.16 -14.52 3.62
CA SER A 442 13.54 -15.92 3.41
C SER A 442 12.39 -16.86 3.78
N SER A 443 11.72 -16.62 4.92
CA SER A 443 10.55 -17.41 5.32
C SER A 443 9.39 -17.28 4.33
N HIS A 444 9.13 -16.07 3.82
CA HIS A 444 8.08 -15.84 2.83
C HIS A 444 8.39 -16.48 1.48
N VAL A 445 9.64 -16.40 1.01
CA VAL A 445 10.08 -17.04 -0.23
C VAL A 445 10.01 -18.56 -0.09
N HIS A 446 10.44 -19.12 1.03
CA HIS A 446 10.35 -20.54 1.30
C HIS A 446 8.89 -21.03 1.33
N ASN A 447 8.01 -20.29 2.01
CA ASN A 447 6.58 -20.59 2.03
C ASN A 447 5.97 -20.48 0.63
N ALA A 448 6.33 -19.46 -0.15
CA ALA A 448 5.86 -19.30 -1.52
C ALA A 448 6.29 -20.49 -2.40
N ASP A 449 7.55 -20.91 -2.33
CA ASP A 449 8.06 -22.07 -3.05
C ASP A 449 7.36 -23.36 -2.63
N TYR A 450 7.14 -23.55 -1.32
CA TYR A 450 6.36 -24.69 -0.82
C TYR A 450 4.92 -24.68 -1.34
N THR A 451 4.24 -23.52 -1.30
CA THR A 451 2.87 -23.40 -1.83
C THR A 451 2.82 -23.59 -3.34
N MET A 452 3.84 -23.13 -4.08
CA MET A 452 3.92 -23.32 -5.53
C MET A 452 4.11 -24.80 -5.86
N LYS A 453 4.98 -25.50 -5.14
CA LYS A 453 5.12 -26.97 -5.24
C LYS A 453 3.81 -27.69 -4.90
N LEU A 454 3.11 -27.24 -3.87
CA LEU A 454 1.81 -27.82 -3.50
C LEU A 454 0.76 -27.60 -4.60
N LEU A 455 0.66 -26.38 -5.15
CA LEU A 455 -0.23 -26.06 -6.26
C LEU A 455 0.14 -26.83 -7.52
N TYR A 456 1.43 -26.94 -7.82
CA TYR A 456 1.95 -27.73 -8.92
C TYR A 456 1.58 -29.20 -8.76
N ASN A 457 1.79 -29.77 -7.58
CA ASN A 457 1.39 -31.14 -7.27
C ASN A 457 -0.13 -31.33 -7.33
N ALA A 458 -0.93 -30.37 -6.88
CA ALA A 458 -2.38 -30.44 -6.94
C ALA A 458 -2.91 -30.35 -8.38
N LEU A 459 -2.35 -29.44 -9.19
CA LEU A 459 -2.67 -29.31 -10.61
C LEU A 459 -2.22 -30.54 -11.39
N GLN A 460 -1.08 -31.12 -11.03
CA GLN A 460 -0.58 -32.34 -11.63
C GLN A 460 -1.41 -33.55 -11.15
N ALA A 461 -1.92 -33.59 -9.92
CA ALA A 461 -2.76 -34.69 -9.43
C ALA A 461 -4.06 -34.88 -10.23
N ASP A 462 -4.68 -33.80 -10.73
CA ASP A 462 -5.85 -33.87 -11.63
C ASP A 462 -5.46 -34.07 -13.11
N SER A 463 -4.17 -34.09 -13.43
CA SER A 463 -3.65 -34.28 -14.79
C SER A 463 -3.34 -35.75 -15.07
N VAL A 464 -3.50 -36.18 -16.32
CA VAL A 464 -3.11 -37.51 -16.81
C VAL A 464 -1.59 -37.76 -16.63
N TYR A 465 -0.81 -36.69 -16.47
CA TYR A 465 0.63 -36.74 -16.18
C TYR A 465 0.95 -36.62 -14.68
N GLY A 466 -0.06 -36.77 -13.81
CA GLY A 466 0.01 -36.67 -12.35
C GLY A 466 0.81 -37.75 -11.68
N GLU A 467 0.57 -38.96 -12.15
CA GLU A 467 1.31 -40.14 -11.77
C GLU A 467 2.28 -40.44 -12.91
N VAL A 468 3.57 -40.61 -12.61
CA VAL A 468 4.57 -41.00 -13.62
C VAL A 468 4.27 -42.44 -14.04
N GLN A 469 3.36 -42.61 -14.99
CA GLN A 469 3.10 -43.90 -15.63
C GLN A 469 4.21 -44.13 -16.66
N LEU A 470 5.10 -45.09 -16.37
CA LEU A 470 6.20 -45.49 -17.25
C LEU A 470 5.72 -46.17 -18.55
N LEU A 471 4.44 -46.53 -18.60
CA LEU A 471 3.81 -47.24 -19.71
C LEU A 471 2.66 -46.40 -20.24
N ASP A 472 2.60 -46.27 -21.56
CA ASP A 472 1.53 -45.54 -22.25
C ASP A 472 0.19 -46.26 -22.04
N PRO A 473 -0.86 -45.57 -21.55
CA PRO A 473 -2.19 -46.15 -21.36
C PRO A 473 -2.77 -46.77 -22.65
N ASP A 474 -2.40 -46.25 -23.82
CA ASP A 474 -2.83 -46.82 -25.10
C ASP A 474 -2.21 -48.21 -25.33
N ILE A 475 -0.95 -48.41 -24.93
CA ILE A 475 -0.28 -49.71 -25.03
C ILE A 475 -0.93 -50.70 -24.06
N VAL A 476 -1.26 -50.29 -22.83
CA VAL A 476 -1.94 -51.15 -21.85
C VAL A 476 -3.32 -51.56 -22.34
N SER A 477 -4.09 -50.64 -22.93
CA SER A 477 -5.39 -50.97 -23.51
C SER A 477 -5.28 -51.91 -24.72
N SER A 478 -4.27 -51.71 -25.58
CA SER A 478 -3.98 -52.62 -26.69
C SER A 478 -3.57 -54.02 -26.22
N PHE A 479 -2.88 -54.12 -25.09
CA PHE A 479 -2.51 -55.40 -24.48
C PHE A 479 -3.73 -56.11 -23.90
N ASN A 480 -4.61 -55.39 -23.20
CA ASN A 480 -5.84 -55.95 -22.64
C ASN A 480 -6.78 -56.45 -23.73
N THR A 481 -6.93 -55.69 -24.82
CA THR A 481 -7.72 -56.10 -25.99
C THR A 481 -7.11 -57.33 -26.66
N PHE A 482 -5.77 -57.38 -26.81
CA PHE A 482 -5.10 -58.56 -27.32
C PHE A 482 -5.27 -59.80 -26.41
N GLU A 483 -5.26 -59.62 -25.09
CA GLU A 483 -5.52 -60.70 -24.14
C GLU A 483 -6.97 -61.22 -24.25
N GLU A 484 -7.92 -60.32 -24.45
CA GLU A 484 -9.33 -60.65 -24.69
C GLU A 484 -9.53 -61.36 -26.04
N GLU A 485 -8.82 -60.94 -27.08
CA GLU A 485 -8.78 -61.63 -28.38
C GLU A 485 -8.16 -63.03 -28.26
N ILE A 486 -7.09 -63.20 -27.48
CA ILE A 486 -6.50 -64.51 -27.20
C ILE A 486 -7.49 -65.41 -26.47
N LYS A 487 -8.19 -64.89 -25.44
CA LYS A 487 -9.22 -65.66 -24.72
C LYS A 487 -10.35 -66.08 -25.66
N ASN A 488 -10.83 -65.17 -26.50
CA ASN A 488 -11.83 -65.48 -27.51
C ASN A 488 -11.33 -66.55 -28.51
N LEU A 489 -10.08 -66.46 -28.97
CA LEU A 489 -9.48 -67.47 -29.84
C LEU A 489 -9.35 -68.83 -29.14
N GLN A 490 -9.01 -68.84 -27.85
CA GLN A 490 -8.94 -70.06 -27.06
C GLN A 490 -10.32 -70.69 -26.88
N GLU A 491 -11.35 -69.90 -26.52
CA GLU A 491 -12.73 -70.37 -26.44
C GLU A 491 -13.23 -70.91 -27.79
N ASN A 492 -12.91 -70.22 -28.88
CA ASN A 492 -13.24 -70.69 -30.22
C ASN A 492 -12.50 -71.99 -30.57
N LEU A 493 -11.23 -72.14 -30.17
CA LEU A 493 -10.46 -73.37 -30.37
C LEU A 493 -11.03 -74.53 -29.55
N GLU A 494 -11.43 -74.28 -28.29
CA GLU A 494 -12.08 -75.27 -27.43
C GLU A 494 -13.47 -75.65 -27.97
N ALA A 495 -14.20 -74.70 -28.57
CA ALA A 495 -15.46 -74.94 -29.27
C ALA A 495 -15.28 -75.74 -30.59
N VAL A 496 -14.08 -75.72 -31.19
CA VAL A 496 -13.73 -76.58 -32.32
C VAL A 496 -13.61 -78.02 -31.82
N ASN A 497 -14.71 -78.74 -31.94
CA ASN A 497 -14.83 -80.11 -31.50
C ASN A 497 -13.96 -81.05 -32.36
N LEU A 498 -12.72 -81.31 -31.89
CA LEU A 498 -11.74 -82.18 -32.54
C LEU A 498 -12.27 -83.61 -32.79
N GLN A 499 -13.24 -84.06 -32.00
CA GLN A 499 -13.90 -85.36 -32.24
C GLN A 499 -14.72 -85.36 -33.53
N ARG A 500 -15.31 -84.23 -33.95
CA ARG A 500 -16.04 -84.09 -35.21
C ARG A 500 -15.11 -84.14 -36.43
N LEU A 501 -13.86 -83.74 -36.27
CA LEU A 501 -12.79 -83.89 -37.27
C LEU A 501 -12.19 -85.31 -37.29
N GLN A 502 -12.21 -86.02 -36.15
CA GLN A 502 -11.81 -87.43 -36.07
C GLN A 502 -12.91 -88.42 -36.50
N LEU A 503 -14.17 -88.00 -36.53
CA LEU A 503 -15.24 -88.79 -37.14
C LEU A 503 -14.92 -88.99 -38.62
N LYS A 504 -14.67 -90.25 -38.99
CA LYS A 504 -14.36 -90.70 -40.35
C LYS A 504 -15.30 -90.03 -41.36
N ASN A 505 -14.74 -89.13 -42.17
CA ASN A 505 -15.49 -88.51 -43.24
C ASN A 505 -15.80 -89.57 -44.31
N VAL A 506 -17.04 -90.04 -44.32
CA VAL A 506 -17.54 -91.09 -45.22
C VAL A 506 -17.30 -90.72 -46.69
N HIS A 507 -17.30 -89.43 -47.03
CA HIS A 507 -16.98 -88.97 -48.39
C HIS A 507 -15.50 -89.10 -48.73
N LYS A 508 -14.59 -88.94 -47.75
CA LYS A 508 -13.14 -89.18 -47.94
C LYS A 508 -12.88 -90.67 -48.16
N GLU A 509 -13.52 -91.56 -47.39
CA GLU A 509 -13.41 -93.01 -47.61
C GLU A 509 -14.08 -93.46 -48.93
N GLN A 510 -15.19 -92.84 -49.34
CA GLN A 510 -15.80 -93.09 -50.66
C GLN A 510 -14.88 -92.65 -51.81
N LEU A 511 -14.20 -91.51 -51.68
CA LEU A 511 -13.20 -91.06 -52.65
C LEU A 511 -11.99 -92.01 -52.69
N ILE A 512 -11.46 -92.40 -51.54
CA ILE A 512 -10.33 -93.36 -51.46
C ILE A 512 -10.75 -94.71 -52.05
N LYS A 513 -11.94 -95.24 -51.76
CA LYS A 513 -12.44 -96.49 -52.36
C LYS A 513 -12.68 -96.39 -53.87
N ARG A 514 -13.02 -95.20 -54.37
CA ARG A 514 -13.22 -94.96 -55.82
C ARG A 514 -11.90 -94.83 -56.58
N TRP A 515 -10.81 -94.54 -55.87
CA TRP A 515 -9.45 -94.42 -56.40
C TRP A 515 -8.53 -95.60 -56.02
N SER A 516 -8.99 -96.55 -55.20
CA SER A 516 -8.26 -97.77 -54.82
C SER A 516 -8.71 -99.01 -55.61
N ARG A 517 -9.25 -98.83 -56.82
CA ARG A 517 -9.43 -99.90 -57.81
C ARG A 517 -8.53 -99.65 -59.01
#